data_AF-A0A842L9Z7-F1
#
_entry.id   AF-A0A842L9Z7-F1
#
_cell.length_a   1.000
_cell.length_b   1.000
_cell.length_c   1.000
_cell.angle_alpha   90.00
_cell.angle_beta   90.00
_cell.angle_gamma   90.00
#
_symmetry.space_group_name_H-M   'P 1'
#
loop_
_entity.id
_entity.type
_entity.pdbx_description
1 polymer ?
#
loop_
_entity_poly.entity_id
_entity_poly.type
_entity_poly.pdbx_seq_one_letter_code
_entity_poly.pdbx_strand_id
1 'polypeptide(L)'
;MEIKILGFKGRIEDINETLGMLEDDGIVQLMDARAVAGREHVLHATAHAIKAFKRGENIANDIGLEICLRTAATRQISKAL
;
A
#
# COMPACT_ATOMS: atom_id res chain seq x y z
N MET A 1 10.52 -12.47 0.53
CA MET A 1 10.01 -11.10 0.31
C MET A 1 10.05 -10.42 1.66
N GLU A 2 10.84 -9.37 1.78
CA GLU A 2 10.94 -8.58 3.01
C GLU A 2 9.86 -7.49 2.99
N ILE A 3 9.13 -7.29 4.09
CA ILE A 3 8.13 -6.24 4.22
C ILE A 3 8.56 -5.30 5.34
N LYS A 4 8.82 -4.04 4.99
CA LYS A 4 9.11 -2.97 5.95
C LYS A 4 7.92 -2.03 6.03
N ILE A 5 7.47 -1.74 7.25
CA ILE A 5 6.38 -0.80 7.52
C ILE A 5 6.95 0.26 8.44
N LEU A 6 6.93 1.51 7.97
CA LEU A 6 7.44 2.67 8.68
C LEU A 6 6.29 3.65 8.91
N GLY A 7 6.26 4.26 10.09
CA GLY A 7 5.26 5.27 10.45
C GLY A 7 5.95 6.59 10.74
N PHE A 8 5.47 7.66 10.12
CA PHE A 8 6.03 9.01 10.27
C PHE A 8 4.94 10.00 10.67
N LYS A 9 5.33 11.04 11.38
CA LYS A 9 4.49 12.22 11.61
C LYS A 9 5.19 13.42 10.99
N GLY A 10 4.54 14.05 10.04
CA GLY A 10 5.09 15.19 9.32
C GLY A 10 4.04 15.86 8.46
N ARG A 11 4.40 17.00 7.89
CA ARG A 11 3.62 17.64 6.83
C ARG A 11 4.16 17.15 5.50
N ILE A 12 3.29 16.59 4.67
CA ILE A 12 3.60 16.29 3.27
C ILE A 12 3.05 17.46 2.45
N GLU A 13 3.95 18.18 1.79
CA GLU A 13 3.59 19.30 0.90
C GLU A 13 3.25 18.78 -0.50
N ASP A 14 4.05 17.86 -1.02
CA ASP A 14 3.82 17.18 -2.29
C ASP A 14 4.06 15.65 -2.16
N ILE A 15 3.05 14.87 -2.54
CA ILE A 15 3.09 13.40 -2.45
C ILE A 15 4.04 12.81 -3.50
N ASN A 16 4.09 13.38 -4.70
CA ASN A 16 4.93 12.87 -5.79
C ASN A 16 6.39 13.14 -5.51
N GLU A 17 6.72 14.32 -4.98
CA GLU A 17 8.09 14.63 -4.53
C GLU A 17 8.52 13.67 -3.42
N THR A 18 7.64 13.43 -2.44
CA THR A 18 7.91 12.50 -1.34
C THR A 18 8.11 11.07 -1.84
N LEU A 19 7.30 10.61 -2.81
CA LEU A 19 7.49 9.31 -3.45
C LEU A 19 8.81 9.23 -4.22
N GLY A 20 9.18 10.28 -4.94
CA GLY A 20 10.44 10.37 -5.68
C GLY A 20 11.67 10.27 -4.77
N MET A 21 11.60 10.82 -3.56
CA MET A 21 12.68 10.68 -2.56
C MET A 21 12.78 9.26 -1.98
N LEU A 22 11.71 8.47 -2.07
CA LEU A 22 11.62 7.12 -1.54
C LEU A 22 11.84 6.05 -2.61
N GLU A 23 12.21 6.44 -3.85
CA GLU A 23 12.52 5.49 -4.91
C GLU A 23 13.59 4.49 -4.44
N ASP A 24 13.24 3.20 -4.52
CA ASP A 24 14.06 2.06 -4.16
C ASP A 24 13.79 0.94 -5.20
N ASP A 25 14.60 -0.11 -5.24
CA ASP A 25 14.47 -1.27 -6.16
C ASP A 25 13.21 -2.15 -5.87
N GLY A 26 12.17 -1.58 -5.24
CA GLY A 26 11.01 -2.29 -4.74
C GLY A 26 9.69 -1.52 -4.84
N ILE A 27 8.64 -2.11 -4.26
CA ILE A 27 7.30 -1.52 -4.23
C ILE A 27 7.20 -0.62 -3.00
N VAL A 28 7.12 0.69 -3.24
CA VAL A 28 6.91 1.69 -2.19
C VAL A 28 5.48 2.21 -2.26
N GLN A 29 4.80 2.30 -1.12
CA GLN A 29 3.44 2.84 -1.02
C GLN A 29 3.37 3.82 0.14
N LEU A 30 2.86 5.03 -0.13
CA LEU A 30 2.48 6.00 0.89
C LEU A 30 1.00 5.86 1.20
N MET A 31 0.65 5.84 2.47
CA MET A 31 -0.72 5.67 2.94
C MET A 31 -1.08 6.74 3.98
N ASP A 32 -2.33 7.17 3.98
CA ASP A 32 -2.85 8.03 5.04
C ASP A 32 -2.90 7.26 6.35
N ALA A 33 -2.05 7.64 7.32
CA ALA A 33 -1.98 7.00 8.63
C ALA A 33 -3.33 7.03 9.38
N ARG A 34 -4.23 7.98 9.09
CA ARG A 34 -5.57 8.04 9.69
C ARG A 34 -6.48 6.91 9.21
N ALA A 35 -6.21 6.36 8.03
CA ALA A 35 -6.93 5.22 7.46
C ALA A 35 -6.29 3.86 7.86
N VAL A 36 -5.18 3.88 8.60
CA VAL A 36 -4.44 2.68 8.99
C VAL A 36 -4.68 2.35 10.46
N ALA A 37 -5.32 1.21 10.73
CA ALA A 37 -5.60 0.71 12.08
C ALA A 37 -4.38 0.10 12.81
N GLY A 38 -3.16 0.41 12.38
CA GLY A 38 -1.89 -0.09 12.95
C GLY A 38 -1.10 -1.00 12.01
N ARG A 39 0.06 -1.47 12.49
CA ARG A 39 1.01 -2.26 11.67
C ARG A 39 0.42 -3.58 11.16
N GLU A 40 -0.32 -4.28 12.01
CA GLU A 40 -0.94 -5.56 11.65
C GLU A 40 -2.01 -5.40 10.56
N HIS A 41 -2.70 -4.26 10.50
CA HIS A 41 -3.66 -3.96 9.44
C HIS A 41 -2.99 -3.96 8.06
N VAL A 42 -1.91 -3.19 7.93
CA VAL A 42 -1.16 -3.10 6.67
C VAL A 42 -0.48 -4.44 6.35
N LEU A 43 0.13 -5.09 7.34
CA LEU A 43 0.79 -6.38 7.13
C LEU A 43 -0.19 -7.45 6.63
N HIS A 44 -1.39 -7.51 7.21
CA HIS A 44 -2.43 -8.42 6.77
C HIS A 44 -2.89 -8.11 5.34
N ALA A 45 -3.14 -6.84 5.02
CA ALA A 45 -3.52 -6.40 3.68
C ALA A 45 -2.45 -6.74 2.64
N THR A 46 -1.18 -6.49 2.95
CA THR A 46 -0.04 -6.85 2.09
C THR A 46 0.06 -8.35 1.88
N ALA A 47 -0.04 -9.15 2.94
CA ALA A 47 -0.03 -10.61 2.83
C ALA A 47 -1.19 -11.13 1.96
N HIS A 48 -2.36 -10.51 2.06
CA HIS A 48 -3.53 -10.85 1.25
C HIS A 48 -3.33 -10.49 -0.22
N ALA A 49 -2.80 -9.29 -0.51
CA ALA A 49 -2.48 -8.85 -1.86
C ALA A 49 -1.50 -9.80 -2.57
N ILE A 50 -0.41 -10.19 -1.88
CA ILE A 50 0.57 -11.15 -2.41
C ILE A 50 -0.09 -12.50 -2.71
N LYS A 51 -0.94 -13.00 -1.80
CA LYS A 51 -1.64 -14.28 -2.01
C LYS A 51 -2.59 -14.20 -3.20
N ALA A 52 -3.33 -13.10 -3.35
CA ALA A 52 -4.24 -12.89 -4.48
C ALA A 52 -3.49 -12.88 -5.81
N PHE A 53 -2.35 -12.17 -5.88
CA PHE A 53 -1.46 -12.17 -7.06
C PHE A 53 -0.95 -13.56 -7.41
N LYS A 54 -0.46 -14.32 -6.41
CA LYS A 54 0.02 -15.69 -6.62
C LYS A 54 -1.06 -16.65 -7.12
N ARG A 55 -2.33 -16.35 -6.84
CA ARG A 55 -3.49 -17.16 -7.25
C ARG A 55 -4.15 -16.67 -8.55
N GLY A 56 -3.76 -15.51 -9.07
CA GLY A 56 -4.47 -14.87 -10.19
C GLY A 56 -5.86 -14.34 -9.82
N GLU A 57 -6.10 -14.06 -8.53
CA GLU A 57 -7.37 -13.55 -7.98
C GLU A 57 -7.29 -12.04 -7.65
N ASN A 58 -6.21 -11.38 -8.11
CA ASN A 58 -5.98 -9.95 -7.93
C ASN A 58 -7.03 -9.11 -8.68
N ILE A 59 -7.34 -7.94 -8.10
CA ILE A 59 -8.27 -6.97 -8.69
C ILE A 59 -7.49 -5.95 -9.52
N ALA A 60 -6.34 -5.51 -8.99
CA ALA A 60 -5.44 -4.60 -9.67
C ALA A 60 -4.39 -5.34 -10.50
N ASN A 61 -3.91 -4.69 -11.57
CA ASN A 61 -2.84 -5.21 -12.42
C ASN A 61 -1.43 -5.00 -11.80
N ASP A 62 -1.33 -4.13 -10.80
CA ASP A 62 -0.11 -3.85 -10.05
C ASP A 62 -0.26 -4.28 -8.58
N ILE A 63 0.81 -4.84 -8.01
CA ILE A 63 0.80 -5.37 -6.64
C ILE A 63 0.76 -4.24 -5.59
N GLY A 64 1.41 -3.10 -5.85
CA GLY A 64 1.31 -1.93 -4.99
C GLY A 64 -0.13 -1.44 -4.90
N LEU A 65 -0.80 -1.36 -6.04
CA LEU A 65 -2.20 -0.97 -6.10
C LEU A 65 -3.15 -1.96 -5.40
N GLU A 66 -2.87 -3.26 -5.52
CA GLU A 66 -3.64 -4.28 -4.79
C GLU A 66 -3.45 -4.17 -3.28
N ILE A 67 -2.26 -3.84 -2.80
CA ILE A 67 -2.01 -3.57 -1.37
C ILE A 67 -2.91 -2.42 -0.90
N CYS A 68 -3.02 -1.34 -1.68
CA CYS A 68 -3.91 -0.21 -1.37
C CYS A 68 -5.39 -0.63 -1.35
N LEU A 69 -5.86 -1.39 -2.34
CA LEU A 69 -7.24 -1.92 -2.38
C LEU A 69 -7.57 -2.78 -1.15
N ARG A 70 -6.65 -3.68 -0.77
CA ARG A 70 -6.83 -4.57 0.38
C ARG A 70 -6.81 -3.80 1.70
N THR A 71 -5.98 -2.76 1.80
CA THR A 71 -5.90 -1.89 2.98
C THR A 71 -7.15 -1.02 3.11
N ALA A 72 -7.66 -0.49 1.99
CA ALA A 72 -8.89 0.30 1.96
C ALA A 72 -10.18 -0.55 2.00
N ALA A 73 -10.05 -1.89 2.05
CA ALA A 73 -11.16 -2.85 2.05
C ALA A 73 -12.19 -2.62 0.94
N THR A 74 -11.74 -2.22 -0.25
CA THR A 74 -12.60 -1.90 -1.40
C THR A 74 -12.09 -2.57 -2.68
N ARG A 75 -12.99 -2.75 -3.65
CA ARG A 75 -12.66 -3.22 -5.01
C ARG A 75 -12.57 -2.07 -6.02
N GLN A 76 -12.97 -0.87 -5.64
CA GLN A 76 -12.92 0.31 -6.50
C GLN A 76 -11.59 1.04 -6.33
N ILE A 77 -10.78 1.05 -7.39
CA ILE A 77 -9.46 1.71 -7.41
C ILE A 77 -9.58 3.20 -7.09
N SER A 78 -10.52 3.90 -7.73
CA SER A 78 -10.74 5.33 -7.52
C SER A 78 -11.19 5.72 -6.11
N LYS A 79 -11.61 4.75 -5.28
CA LYS A 79 -11.97 4.97 -3.88
C LYS A 79 -10.84 4.62 -2.91
N ALA A 80 -9.91 3.78 -3.34
CA ALA A 80 -8.76 3.35 -2.53
C ALA A 80 -7.58 4.31 -2.62
N LEU A 81 -7.49 5.06 -3.72
CA LEU A 81 -6.46 6.06 -3.99
C LEU A 81 -6.97 7.47 -3.71
#